data_AF-A0A382FBV3-F1
#
_entry.id   AF-A0A382FBV3-F1
#
_cell.length_a   1.000
_cell.length_b   1.000
_cell.length_c   1.000
_cell.angle_alpha   90.00
_cell.angle_beta   90.00
_cell.angle_gamma   90.00
#
_symmetry.space_group_name_H-M   'P 1'
#
loop_
_entity.id
_entity.type
_entity.pdbx_description
1 polymer ?
#
loop_
_entity_poly.entity_id
_entity_poly.type
_entity_poly.pdbx_seq_one_letter_code
_entity_poly.pdbx_strand_id
1 'polypeptide(L)'
;SYLGLALPNFLLALIIMLFSTIFFQESLTGLFSKEYRDAAWSMAKFMDFLSRAWLPIFVLGWSATAFAMQTVRALMLDEIGKLYVTAALARGISGRTLLWRYPARHSLGPVVNSLGFDLNRIFNDLPVVALILTLTEAGALLIEALARSNDQQLAGAIIFLLTASIVIVNFVTDIMLALMDPRVRQGLVG
;
A
#
# COMPACT_ATOMS: atom_id res chain seq x y z
N SER A 1 -14.25 4.75 5.33
CA SER A 1 -15.21 3.66 5.02
C SER A 1 -14.64 2.39 5.63
N TYR A 2 -15.39 1.64 6.44
CA TYR A 2 -14.87 0.43 7.11
C TYR A 2 -14.48 -0.68 6.12
N LEU A 3 -15.03 -0.66 4.89
CA LEU A 3 -14.68 -1.61 3.82
C LEU A 3 -13.19 -1.58 3.44
N GLY A 4 -12.55 -0.41 3.43
CA GLY A 4 -11.14 -0.30 3.07
C GLY A 4 -10.16 -0.73 4.15
N LEU A 5 -10.64 -0.86 5.40
CA LEU A 5 -9.86 -1.37 6.54
C LEU A 5 -10.13 -2.85 6.81
N ALA A 6 -11.34 -3.30 6.50
CA ALA A 6 -11.76 -4.68 6.67
C ALA A 6 -11.20 -5.61 5.59
N LEU A 7 -10.77 -5.07 4.44
CA LEU A 7 -10.15 -5.83 3.36
C LEU A 7 -8.63 -5.73 3.46
N PRO A 8 -7.93 -6.84 3.77
CA PRO A 8 -6.48 -6.88 3.71
C PRO A 8 -5.97 -6.56 2.30
N ASN A 9 -4.80 -5.93 2.20
CA ASN A 9 -4.14 -5.60 0.92
C ASN A 9 -3.98 -6.83 0.02
N PHE A 10 -3.62 -7.98 0.61
CA PHE A 10 -3.49 -9.25 -0.11
C PHE A 10 -4.84 -9.73 -0.70
N LEU A 11 -5.95 -9.54 0.04
CA LEU A 11 -7.27 -9.97 -0.41
C LEU A 11 -7.77 -9.06 -1.54
N LEU A 12 -7.54 -7.75 -1.41
CA LEU A 12 -7.82 -6.81 -2.48
C LEU A 12 -7.01 -7.17 -3.75
N ALA A 13 -5.73 -7.52 -3.60
CA ALA A 13 -4.89 -8.01 -4.69
C ALA A 13 -5.47 -9.27 -5.34
N LEU A 14 -5.93 -10.25 -4.55
CA LEU A 14 -6.57 -11.47 -5.05
C LEU A 14 -7.86 -11.18 -5.82
N ILE A 15 -8.72 -10.30 -5.30
CA ILE A 15 -9.98 -9.91 -5.96
C ILE A 15 -9.69 -9.24 -7.30
N ILE A 16 -8.73 -8.30 -7.31
CA ILE A 16 -8.33 -7.59 -8.53
C ILE A 16 -7.71 -8.56 -9.54
N MET A 17 -6.85 -9.47 -9.10
CA MET A 17 -6.27 -10.50 -9.96
C MET A 17 -7.35 -11.40 -10.57
N LEU A 18 -8.31 -11.86 -9.76
CA LEU A 18 -9.41 -12.71 -10.22
C LEU A 18 -10.27 -11.96 -11.24
N PHE A 19 -10.68 -10.73 -10.93
CA PHE A 19 -11.48 -9.91 -11.82
C PHE A 19 -10.74 -9.61 -13.13
N SER A 20 -9.45 -9.26 -13.06
CA SER A 20 -8.61 -9.07 -14.23
C SER A 20 -8.58 -10.32 -15.11
N THR A 21 -8.39 -11.49 -14.51
CA THR A 21 -8.25 -12.75 -15.25
C THR A 21 -9.56 -13.12 -15.97
N ILE A 22 -10.70 -12.90 -15.33
CA ILE A 22 -12.01 -13.23 -15.91
C ILE A 22 -12.39 -12.26 -17.03
N PHE A 23 -12.22 -10.95 -16.82
CA PHE A 23 -12.74 -9.94 -17.75
C PHE A 23 -11.77 -9.58 -18.88
N PHE A 24 -10.46 -9.54 -18.61
CA PHE A 24 -9.49 -9.03 -19.57
C PHE A 24 -8.76 -10.14 -20.34
N GLN A 25 -8.86 -11.42 -19.93
CA GLN A 25 -8.18 -12.62 -20.49
C GLN A 25 -6.64 -12.55 -20.57
N GLU A 26 -6.07 -11.36 -20.54
CA GLU A 26 -4.69 -11.01 -20.27
C GLU A 26 -4.54 -10.77 -18.76
N SER A 27 -3.52 -11.36 -18.16
CA SER A 27 -3.12 -11.03 -16.80
C SER A 27 -2.65 -9.57 -16.76
N LEU A 28 -3.47 -8.65 -16.22
CA LEU A 28 -2.98 -7.32 -15.78
C LEU A 28 -2.00 -7.46 -14.60
N THR A 29 -1.82 -8.68 -14.10
CA THR A 29 -0.78 -9.04 -13.13
C THR A 29 0.59 -9.20 -13.80
N GLY A 30 1.64 -8.94 -13.02
CA GLY A 30 3.00 -8.76 -13.53
C GLY A 30 3.35 -7.31 -13.88
N LEU A 31 4.62 -6.95 -13.70
CA LEU A 31 5.14 -5.59 -13.96
C LEU A 31 5.40 -5.30 -15.45
N PHE A 32 5.45 -6.34 -16.28
CA PHE A 32 5.76 -6.24 -17.70
C PHE A 32 4.79 -7.09 -18.53
N SER A 33 4.47 -6.61 -19.73
CA SER A 33 3.79 -7.37 -20.78
C SER A 33 4.64 -8.56 -21.24
N LYS A 34 4.00 -9.55 -21.87
CA LYS A 34 4.68 -10.76 -22.38
C LYS A 34 5.83 -10.43 -23.34
N GLU A 35 5.69 -9.36 -24.12
CA GLU A 35 6.70 -8.92 -25.11
C GLU A 35 7.92 -8.26 -24.44
N TYR A 36 7.72 -7.50 -23.37
CA TYR A 36 8.79 -6.79 -22.67
C TYR A 36 9.37 -7.54 -21.46
N ARG A 37 8.84 -8.72 -21.10
CA ARG A 37 9.37 -9.54 -19.99
C ARG A 37 10.85 -9.87 -20.18
N ASP A 38 11.18 -10.52 -21.28
CA ASP A 38 12.56 -10.98 -21.57
C ASP A 38 13.38 -9.96 -22.37
N ALA A 39 12.78 -8.81 -22.72
CA ALA A 39 13.46 -7.75 -23.47
C ALA A 39 14.44 -6.97 -22.58
N ALA A 40 15.56 -6.52 -23.17
CA ALA A 40 16.48 -5.62 -22.50
C ALA A 40 15.81 -4.29 -22.11
N TRP A 41 16.36 -3.61 -21.11
CA TRP A 41 15.86 -2.29 -20.69
C TRP A 41 15.91 -1.30 -21.86
N SER A 42 14.74 -0.79 -22.21
CA SER A 42 14.52 0.21 -23.25
C SER A 42 13.51 1.24 -22.76
N MET A 43 13.46 2.41 -23.41
CA MET A 43 12.45 3.42 -23.10
C MET A 43 11.02 2.86 -23.26
N ALA A 44 10.80 1.97 -24.24
CA ALA A 44 9.52 1.29 -24.43
C ALA A 44 9.18 0.36 -23.26
N LYS A 45 10.15 -0.41 -22.74
CA LYS A 45 9.98 -1.27 -21.55
C LYS A 45 9.67 -0.43 -20.30
N PHE A 46 10.28 0.74 -20.14
CA PHE A 46 9.99 1.63 -19.02
C PHE A 46 8.56 2.22 -19.09
N MET A 47 8.09 2.57 -20.29
CA MET A 47 6.71 3.03 -20.49
C MET A 47 5.69 1.90 -20.24
N ASP A 48 5.98 0.67 -20.68
CA ASP A 48 5.14 -0.51 -20.38
C ASP A 48 5.07 -0.76 -18.86
N PHE A 49 6.21 -0.68 -18.17
CA PHE A 49 6.28 -0.79 -16.71
C PHE A 49 5.38 0.24 -16.03
N LEU A 50 5.47 1.53 -16.41
CA LEU A 50 4.67 2.59 -15.81
C LEU A 50 3.17 2.39 -16.06
N SER A 51 2.81 1.85 -17.24
CA SER A 51 1.42 1.54 -17.61
C SER A 51 0.80 0.38 -16.80
N ARG A 52 1.63 -0.43 -16.12
CA ARG A 52 1.21 -1.58 -15.29
C ARG A 52 1.44 -1.36 -13.80
N ALA A 53 2.42 -0.53 -13.44
CA ALA A 53 2.77 -0.21 -12.06
C ALA A 53 1.66 0.50 -11.27
N TRP A 54 0.69 1.13 -11.94
CA TRP A 54 -0.45 1.75 -11.24
C TRP A 54 -1.27 0.74 -10.42
N LEU A 55 -1.31 -0.53 -10.86
CA LEU A 55 -2.09 -1.56 -10.19
C LEU A 55 -1.57 -1.88 -8.78
N PRO A 56 -0.28 -2.25 -8.59
CA PRO A 56 0.25 -2.44 -7.25
C PRO A 56 0.25 -1.14 -6.43
N ILE A 57 0.46 0.02 -7.06
CA ILE A 57 0.36 1.32 -6.37
C ILE A 57 -1.06 1.53 -5.81
N PHE A 58 -2.09 1.22 -6.59
CA PHE A 58 -3.48 1.32 -6.16
C PHE A 58 -3.79 0.38 -5.00
N VAL A 59 -3.36 -0.89 -5.11
CA VAL A 59 -3.58 -1.89 -4.04
C VAL A 59 -2.95 -1.44 -2.72
N LEU A 60 -1.70 -0.99 -2.76
CA LEU A 60 -0.98 -0.57 -1.56
C LEU A 60 -1.50 0.77 -1.03
N GLY A 61 -1.81 1.71 -1.93
CA GLY A 61 -2.33 3.03 -1.59
C GLY A 61 -3.76 3.02 -1.05
N TRP A 62 -4.56 2.00 -1.40
CA TRP A 62 -5.95 1.88 -0.97
C TRP A 62 -6.09 1.80 0.55
N SER A 63 -5.34 0.89 1.19
CA SER A 63 -5.37 0.72 2.65
C SER A 63 -4.83 1.96 3.37
N ALA A 64 -3.73 2.54 2.88
CA ALA A 64 -3.17 3.76 3.45
C ALA A 64 -4.16 4.93 3.39
N THR A 65 -4.86 5.08 2.27
CA THR A 65 -5.89 6.11 2.10
C THR A 65 -7.09 5.85 3.01
N ALA A 66 -7.53 4.60 3.12
CA ALA A 66 -8.66 4.23 3.99
C ALA A 66 -8.36 4.54 5.46
N PHE A 67 -7.13 4.25 5.91
CA PHE A 67 -6.65 4.58 7.25
C PHE A 67 -6.58 6.09 7.48
N ALA A 68 -5.95 6.82 6.56
CA ALA A 68 -5.86 8.28 6.64
C ALA A 68 -7.26 8.93 6.71
N MET A 69 -8.20 8.51 5.86
CA MET A 69 -9.57 9.01 5.87
C MET A 69 -10.29 8.72 7.20
N GLN A 70 -10.07 7.54 7.80
CA GLN A 70 -10.66 7.22 9.10
C GLN A 70 -10.11 8.12 10.19
N THR A 71 -8.79 8.29 10.23
CA THR A 71 -8.10 9.15 11.20
C THR A 71 -8.58 10.60 11.09
N VAL A 72 -8.63 11.16 9.88
CA VAL A 72 -9.18 12.51 9.66
C VAL A 72 -10.62 12.58 10.14
N ARG A 73 -11.45 11.58 9.82
CA ARG A 73 -12.87 11.59 10.25
C ARG A 73 -13.02 11.57 11.76
N ALA A 74 -12.24 10.75 12.46
CA ALA A 74 -12.26 10.68 13.92
C ALA A 74 -11.87 12.04 14.53
N LEU A 75 -10.73 12.59 14.09
CA LEU A 75 -10.23 13.88 14.57
C LEU A 75 -11.19 15.02 14.22
N MET A 76 -11.84 14.99 13.06
CA MET A 76 -12.85 15.98 12.67
C MET A 76 -14.06 15.94 13.62
N LEU A 77 -14.51 14.75 14.01
CA LEU A 77 -15.63 14.61 14.96
C LEU A 77 -15.27 15.19 16.33
N ASP A 78 -14.04 14.98 16.78
CA ASP A 78 -13.53 15.54 18.04
C ASP A 78 -13.36 17.07 17.99
N GLU A 79 -13.02 17.63 16.83
CA GLU A 79 -12.79 19.06 16.64
C GLU A 79 -14.10 19.86 16.46
N ILE A 80 -15.14 19.29 15.85
CA ILE A 80 -16.41 19.99 15.56
C ILE A 80 -17.09 20.53 16.84
N GLY A 81 -16.98 19.82 17.96
CA GLY A 81 -17.58 20.21 19.23
C GLY A 81 -16.83 21.31 19.99
N LYS A 82 -15.67 21.76 19.52
CA LYS A 82 -14.82 22.71 20.26
C LYS A 82 -15.29 24.15 20.14
N LEU A 83 -15.02 24.92 21.19
CA LEU A 83 -15.49 26.30 21.37
C LEU A 83 -15.16 27.22 20.18
N TYR A 84 -14.00 27.03 19.53
CA TYR A 84 -13.59 27.87 18.40
C TYR A 84 -14.43 27.63 17.14
N VAL A 85 -14.92 26.40 16.92
CA VAL A 85 -15.83 26.06 15.82
C VAL A 85 -17.21 26.66 16.09
N THR A 86 -17.72 26.51 17.32
CA THR A 86 -18.98 27.12 17.76
C THR A 86 -18.94 28.64 17.64
N ALA A 87 -17.83 29.28 18.01
CA ALA A 87 -17.64 30.72 17.85
C ALA A 87 -17.61 31.15 16.38
N ALA A 88 -17.00 30.37 15.49
CA ALA A 88 -17.00 30.64 14.06
C ALA A 88 -18.41 30.50 13.44
N LEU A 89 -19.18 29.50 13.91
CA LEU A 89 -20.59 29.34 13.53
C LEU A 89 -21.44 30.53 14.00
N ALA A 90 -21.24 30.99 15.24
CA ALA A 90 -21.94 32.16 15.79
C ALA A 90 -21.63 33.47 15.03
N ARG A 91 -20.46 33.54 14.37
CA ARG A 91 -20.07 34.66 13.49
C ARG A 91 -20.66 34.54 12.07
N GLY A 92 -21.48 33.52 11.79
CA GLY A 92 -22.17 33.33 10.52
C GLY A 92 -21.42 32.45 9.51
N ILE A 93 -20.28 31.86 9.86
CA ILE A 93 -19.54 30.97 8.96
C ILE A 93 -20.17 29.58 9.04
N SER A 94 -20.73 29.10 7.93
CA SER A 94 -21.45 27.82 7.88
C SER A 94 -21.03 26.93 6.70
N GLY A 95 -21.52 25.69 6.70
CA GLY A 95 -21.35 24.74 5.60
C GLY A 95 -19.91 24.25 5.40
N ARG A 96 -19.54 23.99 4.14
CA ARG A 96 -18.22 23.42 3.77
C ARG A 96 -17.06 24.33 4.16
N THR A 97 -17.27 25.65 4.10
CA THR A 97 -16.25 26.65 4.43
C THR A 97 -15.86 26.59 5.91
N LEU A 98 -16.83 26.40 6.82
CA LEU A 98 -16.56 26.20 8.25
C LEU A 98 -15.70 24.96 8.47
N LEU A 99 -16.10 23.83 7.88
CA LEU A 99 -15.43 22.54 8.08
C LEU A 99 -13.98 22.53 7.55
N TRP A 100 -13.73 23.07 6.36
CA TRP A 100 -12.40 23.08 5.75
C TRP A 100 -11.44 24.06 6.42
N ARG A 101 -11.94 25.20 6.90
CA ARG A 101 -11.09 26.29 7.41
C ARG A 101 -10.71 26.11 8.88
N TYR A 102 -11.55 25.44 9.65
CA TYR A 102 -11.42 25.33 11.11
C TYR A 102 -10.98 23.92 11.54
N PRO A 103 -11.88 22.93 11.68
CA PRO A 103 -11.50 21.62 12.20
C PRO A 103 -10.54 20.86 11.25
N ALA A 104 -10.72 20.95 9.93
CA ALA A 104 -9.90 20.18 8.99
C ALA A 104 -8.41 20.52 9.05
N ARG A 105 -8.05 21.80 9.27
CA ARG A 105 -6.66 22.22 9.39
C ARG A 105 -5.97 21.56 10.60
N HIS A 106 -6.70 21.34 11.69
CA HIS A 106 -6.18 20.67 12.88
C HIS A 106 -6.18 19.15 12.72
N SER A 107 -7.21 18.58 12.09
CA SER A 107 -7.33 17.13 11.89
C SER A 107 -6.36 16.55 10.84
N LEU A 108 -5.87 17.36 9.89
CA LEU A 108 -4.92 16.92 8.87
C LEU A 108 -3.47 16.83 9.38
N GLY A 109 -3.12 17.59 10.43
CA GLY A 109 -1.76 17.60 10.99
C GLY A 109 -1.24 16.20 11.40
N PRO A 110 -2.02 15.42 12.17
CA PRO A 110 -1.64 14.06 12.55
C PRO A 110 -1.41 13.11 11.36
N VAL A 111 -2.16 13.26 10.27
CA VAL A 111 -2.00 12.42 9.07
C VAL A 111 -0.71 12.74 8.32
N VAL A 112 -0.31 14.02 8.27
CA VAL A 112 0.98 14.40 7.68
C VAL A 112 2.14 13.84 8.54
N ASN A 113 1.97 13.82 9.86
CA ASN A 113 2.96 13.25 10.77
C ASN A 113 3.02 11.71 10.74
N SER A 114 1.97 11.03 10.26
CA SER A 114 1.96 9.57 10.13
C SER A 114 2.62 9.04 8.86
N LEU A 115 3.00 9.92 7.91
CA LEU A 115 3.55 9.51 6.62
C LEU A 115 4.76 8.57 6.73
N GLY A 116 5.62 8.76 7.74
CA GLY A 116 6.75 7.86 7.98
C GLY A 116 6.33 6.45 8.41
N PHE A 117 5.29 6.34 9.26
CA PHE A 117 4.71 5.07 9.66
C PHE A 117 3.94 4.41 8.51
N ASP A 118 3.21 5.20 7.72
CA ASP A 118 2.50 4.71 6.54
C ASP A 118 3.48 4.15 5.50
N LEU A 119 4.65 4.78 5.33
CA LEU A 119 5.72 4.29 4.47
C LEU A 119 6.28 2.95 4.97
N ASN A 120 6.59 2.83 6.27
CA ASN A 120 7.03 1.56 6.87
C ASN A 120 6.00 0.44 6.63
N ARG A 121 4.70 0.72 6.83
CA ARG A 121 3.63 -0.25 6.60
C ARG A 121 3.58 -0.70 5.14
N ILE A 122 3.70 0.24 4.19
CA ILE A 122 3.71 -0.10 2.75
C ILE A 122 4.88 -1.04 2.42
N PHE A 123 6.08 -0.77 2.93
CA PHE A 123 7.25 -1.62 2.69
C PHE A 123 7.08 -3.04 3.25
N ASN A 124 6.44 -3.17 4.41
CA ASN A 124 6.15 -4.47 5.01
C ASN A 124 5.07 -5.26 4.25
N ASP A 125 4.06 -4.60 3.69
CA ASP A 125 2.96 -5.24 2.96
C ASP A 125 3.32 -5.56 1.48
N LEU A 126 4.22 -4.78 0.89
CA LEU A 126 4.62 -4.86 -0.52
C LEU A 126 4.98 -6.28 -0.97
N PRO A 127 5.80 -7.08 -0.25
CA PRO A 127 6.28 -8.34 -0.77
C PRO A 127 5.18 -9.41 -0.89
N VAL A 128 4.22 -9.42 0.04
CA VAL A 128 3.05 -10.32 -0.02
C VAL A 128 2.17 -9.97 -1.21
N VAL A 129 1.90 -8.68 -1.41
CA VAL A 129 1.13 -8.19 -2.57
C VAL A 129 1.85 -8.49 -3.88
N ALA A 130 3.17 -8.33 -3.92
CA ALA A 130 3.99 -8.59 -5.10
C ALA A 130 3.98 -10.07 -5.51
N LEU A 131 3.98 -10.97 -4.53
CA LEU A 131 3.85 -12.41 -4.78
C LEU A 131 2.48 -12.74 -5.39
N ILE A 132 1.41 -12.22 -4.81
CA ILE A 132 0.03 -12.48 -5.26
C ILE A 132 -0.22 -11.92 -6.66
N LEU A 133 0.23 -10.70 -6.93
CA LEU A 133 0.09 -10.07 -8.24
C LEU A 133 1.14 -10.55 -9.24
N THR A 134 1.87 -11.64 -8.94
CA THR A 134 2.92 -12.22 -9.79
C THR A 134 3.85 -11.19 -10.40
N LEU A 135 4.22 -10.17 -9.60
CA LEU A 135 5.07 -9.07 -10.04
C LEU A 135 6.48 -9.54 -10.37
N THR A 136 6.91 -10.65 -9.76
CA THR A 136 8.21 -11.26 -9.94
C THR A 136 8.14 -12.54 -10.77
N GLU A 137 9.24 -12.86 -11.45
CA GLU A 137 9.38 -14.12 -12.19
C GLU A 137 9.21 -15.34 -11.28
N ALA A 138 9.73 -15.28 -10.06
CA ALA A 138 9.53 -16.32 -9.05
C ALA A 138 8.04 -16.55 -8.72
N GLY A 139 7.21 -15.51 -8.71
CA GLY A 139 5.76 -15.64 -8.54
C GLY A 139 5.09 -16.32 -9.74
N ALA A 140 5.52 -16.03 -10.96
CA ALA A 140 5.03 -16.71 -12.16
C ALA A 140 5.45 -18.18 -12.20
N LEU A 141 6.71 -18.47 -11.87
CA LEU A 141 7.25 -19.83 -11.76
C LEU A 141 6.53 -20.64 -10.67
N LEU A 142 6.16 -20.00 -9.57
CA LEU A 142 5.37 -20.66 -8.52
C LEU A 142 4.00 -21.11 -9.05
N ILE A 143 3.31 -20.26 -9.81
CA ILE A 143 2.03 -20.65 -10.43
C ILE A 143 2.23 -21.78 -11.42
N GLU A 144 3.29 -21.77 -12.23
CA GLU A 144 3.56 -22.86 -13.18
C GLU A 144 3.89 -24.18 -12.48
N ALA A 145 4.68 -24.14 -11.41
CA ALA A 145 4.99 -25.31 -10.58
C ALA A 145 3.72 -25.91 -9.97
N LEU A 146 2.82 -25.07 -9.45
CA LEU A 146 1.58 -25.52 -8.79
C LEU A 146 0.47 -25.93 -9.77
N ALA A 147 0.19 -25.11 -10.78
CA ALA A 147 -0.99 -25.25 -11.63
C ALA A 147 -0.77 -26.15 -12.85
N ARG A 148 0.46 -26.26 -13.35
CA ARG A 148 0.78 -27.02 -14.57
C ARG A 148 1.60 -28.26 -14.28
N SER A 149 2.62 -28.14 -13.44
CA SER A 149 3.61 -29.19 -13.21
C SER A 149 3.28 -30.07 -11.99
N ASN A 150 2.43 -29.57 -11.09
CA ASN A 150 2.15 -30.15 -9.76
C ASN A 150 3.43 -30.54 -9.00
N ASP A 151 4.50 -29.77 -9.19
CA ASP A 151 5.80 -30.02 -8.58
C ASP A 151 5.87 -29.33 -7.23
N GLN A 152 5.43 -30.07 -6.20
CA GLN A 152 5.38 -29.58 -4.82
C GLN A 152 6.78 -29.26 -4.26
N GLN A 153 7.83 -29.93 -4.76
CA GLN A 153 9.20 -29.72 -4.28
C GLN A 153 9.73 -28.39 -4.82
N LEU A 154 9.55 -28.14 -6.12
CA LEU A 154 9.91 -26.87 -6.74
C LEU A 154 9.11 -25.71 -6.13
N ALA A 155 7.78 -25.87 -5.98
CA ALA A 155 6.95 -24.86 -5.35
C ALA A 155 7.38 -24.56 -3.91
N GLY A 156 7.70 -25.59 -3.13
CA GLY A 156 8.23 -25.45 -1.77
C GLY A 156 9.56 -24.70 -1.72
N ALA A 157 10.50 -25.02 -2.63
CA ALA A 157 11.78 -24.32 -2.73
C ALA A 157 11.60 -22.84 -3.11
N ILE A 158 10.71 -22.54 -4.05
CA ILE A 158 10.40 -21.16 -4.45
C ILE A 158 9.79 -20.37 -3.28
N ILE A 159 8.78 -20.94 -2.59
CA ILE A 159 8.16 -20.29 -1.43
C ILE A 159 9.18 -20.05 -0.31
N PHE A 160 10.07 -21.02 -0.06
CA PHE A 160 11.12 -20.87 0.96
C PHE A 160 12.08 -19.72 0.62
N LEU A 161 12.62 -19.70 -0.61
CA LEU A 161 13.53 -18.65 -1.06
C LEU A 161 12.87 -17.27 -1.06
N LEU A 162 11.61 -17.19 -1.49
CA LEU A 162 10.83 -15.96 -1.44
C LEU A 162 10.65 -15.50 0.00
N THR A 163 10.19 -16.37 0.89
CA THR A 163 9.97 -16.03 2.31
C THR A 163 11.27 -15.56 2.97
N ALA A 164 12.38 -16.26 2.75
CA ALA A 164 13.68 -15.85 3.25
C ALA A 164 14.09 -14.47 2.72
N SER A 165 13.90 -14.21 1.42
CA SER A 165 14.19 -12.92 0.80
C SER A 165 13.33 -11.80 1.38
N ILE A 166 12.03 -12.05 1.57
CA ILE A 166 11.09 -11.11 2.17
C ILE A 166 11.52 -10.76 3.59
N VAL A 167 11.85 -11.75 4.41
CA VAL A 167 12.32 -11.54 5.78
C VAL A 167 13.61 -10.69 5.79
N ILE A 168 14.55 -10.96 4.89
CA ILE A 168 15.79 -10.18 4.77
C ILE A 168 15.49 -8.73 4.37
N VAL A 169 14.66 -8.49 3.36
CA VAL A 169 14.32 -7.14 2.91
C VAL A 169 13.60 -6.36 4.01
N ASN A 170 12.64 -6.98 4.69
CA ASN A 170 11.93 -6.34 5.80
C ASN A 170 12.89 -6.00 6.94
N PHE A 171 13.76 -6.93 7.31
CA PHE A 171 14.78 -6.70 8.35
C PHE A 171 15.72 -5.54 7.99
N VAL A 172 16.21 -5.47 6.75
CA VAL A 172 17.03 -4.35 6.27
C VAL A 172 16.25 -3.03 6.29
N THR A 173 14.99 -3.06 5.88
CA THR A 173 14.12 -1.88 5.86
C THR A 173 13.86 -1.36 7.27
N ASP A 174 13.61 -2.25 8.22
CA ASP A 174 13.42 -1.88 9.62
C ASP A 174 14.70 -1.27 10.21
N ILE A 175 15.89 -1.80 9.88
CA ILE A 175 17.17 -1.21 10.28
C ILE A 175 17.32 0.19 9.67
N MET A 176 17.09 0.34 8.36
CA MET A 176 17.22 1.63 7.67
C MET A 176 16.30 2.68 8.28
N LEU A 177 15.04 2.32 8.54
CA LEU A 177 14.06 3.22 9.13
C LEU A 177 14.40 3.54 10.59
N ALA A 178 14.87 2.56 11.37
CA ALA A 178 15.34 2.80 12.74
C ALA A 178 16.53 3.76 12.80
N LEU A 179 17.44 3.72 11.81
CA LEU A 179 18.57 4.64 11.71
C LEU A 179 18.14 6.04 11.25
N MET A 180 17.12 6.14 10.39
CA MET A 180 16.62 7.40 9.87
C MET A 180 15.65 8.13 10.82
N ASP A 181 14.98 7.41 11.74
CA ASP A 181 14.01 8.00 12.66
C ASP A 181 14.69 8.68 13.88
N PRO A 182 14.62 10.02 14.01
CA PRO A 182 15.19 10.74 15.15
C PRO A 182 14.48 10.45 16.48
N ARG A 183 13.26 9.87 16.46
CA ARG A 183 12.46 9.60 17.66
C ARG A 183 12.94 8.38 18.44
N VAL A 184 13.50 7.38 17.74
CA VAL A 184 14.15 6.22 18.38
C VAL A 184 15.34 6.66 19.25
N ARG A 185 16.00 7.76 18.86
CA ARG A 185 17.11 8.36 19.62
C ARG A 185 16.66 9.12 20.87
N GLN A 186 15.40 9.58 20.95
CA GLN A 186 14.88 10.30 22.13
C GLN A 186 14.36 9.36 23.22
N GLY A 187 13.93 8.14 22.88
CA GLY A 187 13.50 7.14 23.89
C GLY A 187 14.63 6.56 24.75
N LEU A 188 15.89 6.74 24.35
CA LEU A 188 17.08 6.29 25.09
C LEU A 188 17.80 7.41 25.87
N VAL A 189 17.34 8.66 25.74
CA VAL A 189 17.89 9.81 26.46
C VAL A 189 16.75 10.68 26.98
N GLY A 190 16.19 10.28 28.14
CA GLY A 190 15.35 11.14 28.99
C GLY A 190 13.85 10.95 28.86
#